data_AF-A0A9D7WCG7-F1
#
_entry.id   AF-A0A9D7WCG7-F1
#
_cell.length_a   1.000
_cell.length_b   1.000
_cell.length_c   1.000
_cell.angle_alpha   90.00
_cell.angle_beta   90.00
_cell.angle_gamma   90.00
#
_symmetry.space_group_name_H-M   'P 1'
#
loop_
_entity.id
_entity.type
_entity.pdbx_description
1 polymer ?
#
loop_
_entity_poly.entity_id
_entity_poly.type
_entity_poly.pdbx_seq_one_letter_code
_entity_poly.pdbx_strand_id
1 'polypeptide(L)'
;MKHILLSMLLLTATPVFASGTITTGKIDRWGHTQDSLVLIMHSGKQVLITPEKCSVQDFYRTVTEHEKVDLKINARVVEKNTPFTIVSKSSNGNEKLHCSIKEITY
;
A
#
# COMPACT_ATOMS: atom_id res chain seq x y z
N MET A 1 -48.36 -15.77 -31.70
CA MET A 1 -47.04 -16.10 -31.16
C MET A 1 -46.09 -14.96 -31.49
N LYS A 2 -45.61 -14.20 -30.51
CA LYS A 2 -44.70 -13.07 -30.74
C LYS A 2 -43.52 -13.23 -29.77
N HIS A 3 -42.42 -13.76 -30.29
CA HIS A 3 -41.17 -13.92 -29.56
C HIS A 3 -40.58 -12.52 -29.35
N ILE A 4 -40.49 -12.06 -28.10
CA ILE A 4 -39.71 -10.88 -27.74
C ILE A 4 -38.35 -11.40 -27.28
N LEU A 5 -37.34 -11.11 -28.10
CA LEU A 5 -35.94 -11.42 -27.86
C LEU A 5 -35.40 -10.63 -26.68
N LEU A 6 -34.65 -11.35 -25.85
CA LEU A 6 -33.82 -10.92 -24.73
C LEU A 6 -32.90 -9.74 -25.07
N SER A 7 -32.65 -8.88 -24.09
CA SER A 7 -31.37 -8.16 -23.98
C SER A 7 -31.07 -7.92 -22.49
N MET A 8 -30.35 -8.84 -21.87
CA MET A 8 -29.69 -8.58 -20.59
C MET A 8 -28.44 -7.76 -20.87
N LEU A 9 -28.49 -6.47 -20.51
CA LEU A 9 -27.33 -5.60 -20.50
C LEU A 9 -26.44 -6.01 -19.31
N LEU A 10 -25.44 -6.85 -19.56
CA LEU A 10 -24.36 -7.09 -18.61
C LEU A 10 -23.45 -5.85 -18.65
N LEU A 11 -23.73 -4.88 -17.78
CA LEU A 11 -22.80 -3.80 -17.44
C LEU A 11 -21.65 -4.43 -16.64
N THR A 12 -20.67 -5.00 -17.33
CA THR A 12 -19.38 -5.29 -16.73
C THR A 12 -18.68 -3.95 -16.54
N ALA A 13 -18.91 -3.30 -15.40
CA ALA A 13 -18.06 -2.21 -14.95
C ALA A 13 -16.66 -2.80 -14.76
N THR A 14 -15.78 -2.61 -15.74
CA THR A 14 -14.37 -2.89 -15.56
C THR A 14 -13.88 -1.93 -14.48
N PRO A 15 -13.32 -2.42 -13.35
CA PRO A 15 -12.60 -1.52 -12.47
C PRO A 15 -11.46 -0.94 -13.29
N VAL A 16 -11.56 0.33 -13.65
CA VAL A 16 -10.44 1.11 -14.13
C VAL A 16 -9.53 1.25 -12.92
N PHE A 17 -8.63 0.28 -12.76
CA PHE A 17 -7.50 0.41 -11.85
C PHE A 17 -6.68 1.58 -12.39
N ALA A 18 -6.95 2.78 -11.88
CA ALA A 18 -6.05 3.88 -12.04
C ALA A 18 -4.74 3.43 -11.37
N SER A 19 -3.80 2.92 -12.18
CA SER A 19 -2.42 2.69 -11.76
C SER A 19 -1.79 4.06 -11.57
N GLY A 20 -2.22 4.76 -10.52
CA GLY A 20 -1.61 6.00 -10.12
C GLY A 20 -0.18 5.70 -9.73
N THR A 21 0.71 6.59 -10.11
CA THR A 21 2.06 6.67 -9.58
C THR A 21 2.06 7.68 -8.45
N ILE A 22 2.74 7.38 -7.35
CA ILE A 22 2.87 8.28 -6.21
C ILE A 22 4.30 8.83 -6.20
N THR A 23 4.47 10.14 -6.09
CA THR A 23 5.82 10.70 -5.93
C THR A 23 6.18 10.75 -4.45
N THR A 24 7.32 10.18 -4.06
CA THR A 24 7.76 10.11 -2.66
C THR A 24 7.86 11.50 -2.01
N GLY A 25 8.28 12.51 -2.77
CA GLY A 25 8.32 13.91 -2.30
C GLY A 25 6.95 14.58 -2.08
N LYS A 26 5.85 13.86 -2.31
CA LYS A 26 4.49 14.33 -2.00
C LYS A 26 3.90 13.64 -0.76
N ILE A 27 4.64 12.71 -0.13
CA ILE A 27 4.24 12.02 1.09
C ILE A 27 4.51 12.95 2.27
N ASP A 28 3.47 13.25 3.04
CA ASP A 28 3.54 14.07 4.25
C ASP A 28 3.97 13.21 5.46
N ARG A 29 3.26 12.10 5.64
CA ARG A 29 3.48 11.15 6.74
C ARG A 29 2.93 9.78 6.36
N TRP A 30 3.16 8.80 7.22
CA TRP A 30 2.66 7.45 7.02
C TRP A 30 2.06 6.90 8.31
N GLY A 31 1.20 5.90 8.16
CA GLY A 31 0.63 5.10 9.23
C GLY A 31 0.43 3.68 8.76
N HIS A 32 -0.34 2.89 9.51
CA HIS A 32 -0.60 1.50 9.15
C HIS A 32 -2.02 1.09 9.52
N THR A 33 -2.49 0.04 8.87
CA THR A 33 -3.63 -0.78 9.26
C THR A 33 -3.12 -2.17 9.64
N GLN A 34 -4.01 -3.16 9.75
CA GLN A 34 -3.59 -4.54 9.98
C GLN A 34 -2.84 -5.13 8.78
N ASP A 35 -3.22 -4.77 7.56
CA ASP A 35 -2.74 -5.40 6.32
C ASP A 35 -2.00 -4.45 5.38
N SER A 36 -2.05 -3.14 5.63
CA SER A 36 -1.58 -2.13 4.69
C SER A 36 -0.79 -1.01 5.35
N LEU A 37 0.23 -0.53 4.64
CA LEU A 37 0.90 0.74 4.89
C LEU A 37 0.03 1.88 4.34
N VAL A 38 -0.24 2.91 5.15
CA VAL A 38 -1.03 4.07 4.73
C VAL A 38 -0.09 5.25 4.48
N LEU A 39 0.01 5.71 3.24
CA LEU A 39 0.70 6.94 2.89
C LEU A 39 -0.29 8.10 2.89
N ILE A 40 0.01 9.14 3.66
CA ILE A 40 -0.78 10.37 3.73
C ILE A 40 -0.03 11.41 2.91
N MET A 41 -0.65 11.87 1.83
CA MET A 41 -0.08 12.85 0.90
C MET A 41 -0.23 14.28 1.45
N HIS A 42 0.58 15.24 1.00
CA HIS A 42 0.42 16.65 1.35
C HIS A 42 -0.96 17.23 1.00
N SER A 43 -1.66 16.63 0.03
CA SER A 43 -3.04 17.00 -0.32
C SER A 43 -4.09 16.47 0.67
N GLY A 44 -3.70 15.69 1.68
CA GLY A 44 -4.60 14.96 2.57
C GLY A 44 -5.12 13.63 1.99
N LYS A 45 -4.81 13.32 0.72
CA LYS A 45 -5.16 12.03 0.11
C LYS A 45 -4.46 10.89 0.85
N GLN A 46 -5.18 9.82 1.14
CA GLN A 46 -4.60 8.59 1.68
C GLN A 46 -4.41 7.58 0.55
N VAL A 47 -3.32 6.84 0.62
CA VAL A 47 -3.04 5.74 -0.30
C VAL A 47 -2.64 4.53 0.50
N LEU A 48 -3.29 3.40 0.24
CA LEU A 48 -2.97 2.13 0.87
C LEU A 48 -1.99 1.36 0.01
N ILE A 49 -0.95 0.84 0.66
CA ILE A 49 0.08 -0.02 0.08
C ILE A 49 -0.01 -1.36 0.77
N THR A 50 -0.31 -2.41 0.00
CA THR A 50 -0.22 -3.77 0.51
C THR A 50 1.23 -4.28 0.37
N PRO A 51 1.89 -4.70 1.46
CA PRO A 51 3.22 -5.27 1.41
C PRO A 51 3.26 -6.60 0.65
N GLU A 52 4.39 -6.83 -0.02
CA GLU A 52 4.84 -8.05 -0.66
C GLU A 52 6.25 -8.37 -0.16
N LYS A 53 6.69 -9.63 -0.27
CA LYS A 53 7.99 -10.17 0.20
C LYS A 53 8.21 -10.18 1.72
N CYS A 54 7.64 -9.24 2.48
CA CYS A 54 7.44 -9.41 3.91
C CYS A 54 6.04 -9.99 4.15
N SER A 55 5.89 -10.85 5.17
CA SER A 55 4.57 -11.35 5.54
C SER A 55 3.74 -10.21 6.15
N VAL A 56 2.41 -10.21 5.93
CA VAL A 56 1.51 -9.23 6.57
C VAL A 56 1.63 -9.29 8.09
N GLN A 57 1.84 -10.49 8.63
CA GLN A 57 2.04 -10.71 10.06
C GLN A 57 3.33 -10.03 10.56
N ASP A 58 4.45 -10.20 9.86
CA ASP A 58 5.71 -9.54 10.23
C ASP A 58 5.60 -8.03 10.09
N PHE A 59 4.96 -7.54 9.03
CA PHE A 59 4.68 -6.12 8.87
C PHE A 59 3.92 -5.57 10.07
N TYR A 60 2.76 -6.17 10.38
CA TYR A 60 1.90 -5.72 11.48
C TYR A 60 2.66 -5.78 12.81
N ARG A 61 3.30 -6.90 13.10
CA ARG A 61 4.13 -7.11 14.30
C ARG A 61 5.19 -6.02 14.45
N THR A 62 5.98 -5.77 13.39
CA THR A 62 7.05 -4.77 13.42
C THR A 62 6.50 -3.37 13.67
N VAL A 63 5.38 -2.98 13.05
CA VAL A 63 4.82 -1.62 13.24
C VAL A 63 4.07 -1.44 14.56
N THR A 64 3.61 -2.52 15.21
CA THR A 64 2.86 -2.43 16.49
C THR A 64 3.70 -2.65 17.74
N GLU A 65 4.71 -3.52 17.70
CA GLU A 65 5.46 -3.93 18.91
C GLU A 65 6.62 -2.98 19.26
N HIS A 66 6.96 -2.04 18.38
CA HIS A 66 8.10 -1.16 18.55
C HIS A 66 7.67 0.28 18.89
N GLU A 67 8.33 0.89 19.88
CA GLU A 67 8.06 2.27 20.28
C GLU A 67 8.31 3.28 19.16
N LYS A 68 9.33 3.03 18.33
CA LYS A 68 9.68 3.90 17.21
C LYS A 68 9.98 3.09 15.96
N VAL A 69 9.33 3.50 14.87
CA VAL A 69 9.46 2.89 13.56
C VAL A 69 9.62 3.98 12.51
N ASP A 70 10.58 3.79 11.59
CA ASP A 70 10.84 4.69 10.46
C ASP A 70 10.58 3.96 9.13
N LEU A 71 9.85 4.59 8.21
CA LEU A 71 9.65 4.10 6.84
C LEU A 71 10.72 4.65 5.90
N LYS A 72 11.34 3.78 5.11
CA LYS A 72 12.29 4.14 4.05
C LYS A 72 11.81 3.63 2.71
N ILE A 73 11.59 4.53 1.77
CA ILE A 73 11.29 4.21 0.37
C ILE A 73 12.42 4.82 -0.47
N ASN A 74 13.26 3.96 -1.07
CA ASN A 74 14.38 4.42 -1.90
C ASN A 74 13.98 4.46 -3.38
N ALA A 75 12.95 5.25 -3.68
CA ALA A 75 12.45 5.47 -5.02
C ALA A 75 11.85 6.88 -5.14
N ARG A 76 11.98 7.50 -6.32
CA ARG A 76 11.31 8.79 -6.62
C ARG A 76 9.81 8.58 -6.85
N VAL A 77 9.48 7.48 -7.52
CA VAL A 77 8.12 7.08 -7.86
C VAL A 77 7.82 5.78 -7.14
N VAL A 78 6.66 5.75 -6.50
CA VAL A 78 6.09 4.61 -5.81
C VAL A 78 5.04 4.00 -6.73
N GLU A 79 5.32 2.77 -7.10
CA GLU A 79 4.52 1.89 -7.96
C GLU A 79 4.64 0.43 -7.49
N LYS A 80 3.90 -0.47 -8.14
CA LYS A 80 4.03 -1.91 -7.88
C LYS A 80 5.50 -2.37 -7.97
N ASN A 81 5.88 -3.29 -7.10
CA ASN A 81 7.24 -3.82 -6.90
C ASN A 81 8.27 -2.83 -6.31
N THR A 82 7.88 -1.58 -6.03
CA THR A 82 8.80 -0.62 -5.39
C THR A 82 9.25 -1.17 -4.03
N PRO A 83 10.57 -1.26 -3.76
CA PRO A 83 11.05 -1.74 -2.47
C PRO A 83 10.89 -0.66 -1.39
N PHE A 84 10.55 -1.09 -0.18
CA PHE A 84 10.58 -0.26 1.00
C PHE A 84 11.13 -1.02 2.20
N THR A 85 11.55 -0.29 3.22
CA THR A 85 12.10 -0.86 4.45
C THR A 85 11.48 -0.18 5.65
N ILE A 86 11.00 -0.98 6.59
CA ILE A 86 10.58 -0.54 7.90
C ILE A 86 11.76 -0.74 8.85
N VAL A 87 12.22 0.34 9.49
CA VAL A 87 13.32 0.32 10.45
C VAL A 87 12.73 0.54 11.84
N SER A 88 12.69 -0.50 12.66
CA SER A 88 12.24 -0.41 14.04
C SER A 88 13.42 -0.26 14.99
N LYS A 89 13.26 0.58 16.01
CA LYS A 89 14.25 0.73 17.09
C LYS A 89 13.82 -0.12 18.27
N SER A 90 14.68 -1.05 18.66
CA SER A 90 14.53 -1.86 19.87
C SER A 90 15.69 -1.59 20.83
N SER A 91 15.56 -2.02 22.09
CA SER A 91 16.64 -1.97 23.09
C SER A 91 17.89 -2.76 22.65
N ASN A 92 17.74 -3.73 21.76
CA ASN A 92 18.81 -4.60 21.25
C ASN A 92 19.40 -4.13 19.91
N GLY A 93 19.00 -2.95 19.42
CA GLY A 93 19.45 -2.38 18.15
C GLY A 93 18.31 -2.16 17.16
N ASN A 94 18.68 -1.84 15.91
CA ASN A 94 17.71 -1.54 14.86
C ASN A 94 17.37 -2.83 14.08
N GLU A 95 16.10 -3.23 14.08
CA GLU A 95 15.59 -4.27 13.19
C GLU A 95 15.14 -3.64 11.86
N LYS A 96 15.31 -4.38 10.75
CA LYS A 96 14.94 -3.93 9.41
C LYS A 96 14.06 -4.98 8.76
N LEU A 97 12.83 -4.60 8.43
CA LEU A 97 11.93 -5.42 7.63
C LEU A 97 11.93 -4.91 6.19
N HIS A 98 12.34 -5.76 5.26
CA HIS A 98 12.37 -5.46 3.83
C HIS A 98 11.11 -5.95 3.13
N CYS A 99 10.41 -5.06 2.45
CA CYS A 99 9.17 -5.33 1.74
C CYS A 99 9.24 -4.79 0.30
N SER A 100 8.29 -5.18 -0.54
CA SER A 100 7.95 -4.51 -1.80
C SER A 100 6.46 -4.23 -1.88
N ILE A 101 6.04 -3.39 -2.82
CA ILE A 101 4.62 -3.05 -2.99
C ILE A 101 3.93 -4.08 -3.87
N LYS A 102 2.91 -4.76 -3.35
CA LYS A 102 2.05 -5.66 -4.16
C LYS A 102 1.06 -4.87 -5.00
N GLU A 103 0.37 -3.94 -4.33
CA GLU A 103 -0.79 -3.21 -4.83
C GLU A 103 -0.85 -1.83 -4.18
N ILE A 104 -1.44 -0.89 -4.93
CA ILE A 104 -1.67 0.49 -4.51
C ILE A 104 -3.16 0.80 -4.69
N THR A 105 -3.82 1.18 -3.60
CA THR A 105 -5.26 1.48 -3.56
C THR A 105 -5.48 2.94 -3.15
N TYR A 106 -6.40 3.62 -3.84
CA TYR A 106 -6.62 5.07 -3.79
C TYR A 106 -7.91 5.51 -3.12
#